data_AF-A0A1Y5PMA9-F1
#
_entry.id   AF-A0A1Y5PMA9-F1
#
_cell.length_a   1.000
_cell.length_b   1.000
_cell.length_c   1.000
_cell.angle_alpha   90.00
_cell.angle_beta   90.00
_cell.angle_gamma   90.00
#
_symmetry.space_group_name_H-M   'P 1'
#
loop_
_entity.id
_entity.type
_entity.pdbx_description
1 polymer ?
#
loop_
_entity_poly.entity_id
_entity_poly.type
_entity_poly.pdbx_seq_one_letter_code
_entity_poly.pdbx_strand_id
1 'polypeptide(L)'
;MLIAAVLAVGLTALQQPSAKATTGHEPLTAAGLVAALAIEGVAAPNPVDTTAQECPVAGCQQALVTDTMRVKSFATVSRAKWYAMTHRLPQFANIVVEFAPPLTIAQRDGYLAAIARLLP
;
A
#
# COMPACT_ATOMS: atom_id res chain seq x y z
N MET A 1 -42.90 10.50 34.76
CA MET A 1 -42.99 10.27 33.30
C MET A 1 -41.74 10.86 32.67
N LEU A 2 -40.80 10.02 32.25
CA LEU A 2 -39.52 10.41 31.63
C LEU A 2 -39.48 9.78 30.24
N ILE A 3 -39.40 10.59 29.18
CA ILE A 3 -39.08 10.13 27.83
C ILE A 3 -37.69 10.68 27.52
N ALA A 4 -36.69 9.81 27.55
CA ALA A 4 -35.36 10.12 27.06
C ALA A 4 -35.24 9.56 25.64
N ALA A 5 -35.44 10.43 24.66
CA ALA A 5 -34.98 10.21 23.29
C ALA A 5 -33.64 10.95 23.16
N VAL A 6 -32.55 10.22 22.91
CA VAL A 6 -31.31 10.83 22.41
C VAL A 6 -30.87 10.08 21.17
N LEU A 7 -30.80 10.86 20.11
CA LEU A 7 -30.53 10.52 18.73
C LEU A 7 -29.11 9.99 18.53
N ALA A 8 -29.01 9.06 17.56
CA ALA A 8 -27.77 8.54 17.01
C ALA A 8 -26.86 9.66 16.46
N VAL A 9 -25.56 9.57 16.76
CA VAL A 9 -24.52 10.28 16.02
C VAL A 9 -23.44 9.28 15.62
N GLY A 10 -23.07 9.36 14.35
CA GLY A 10 -22.38 8.35 13.54
C GLY A 10 -21.16 7.69 14.16
N LEU A 11 -21.13 6.36 14.09
CA LEU A 11 -19.89 5.61 14.05
C LEU A 11 -19.27 5.82 12.67
N THR A 12 -18.39 6.81 12.55
CA THR A 12 -17.43 6.86 11.45
C THR A 12 -16.48 5.69 11.66
N ALA A 13 -16.76 4.57 11.00
CA ALA A 13 -15.84 3.46 10.92
C ALA A 13 -14.56 3.96 10.24
N LEU A 14 -13.55 4.30 11.04
CA LEU A 14 -12.18 4.32 10.57
C LEU A 14 -11.86 2.88 10.16
N GLN A 15 -12.09 2.56 8.89
CA GLN A 15 -11.61 1.33 8.28
C GLN A 15 -10.08 1.38 8.35
N GLN A 16 -9.53 0.86 9.44
CA GLN A 16 -8.10 0.66 9.59
C GLN A 16 -7.65 -0.23 8.43
N PRO A 17 -6.70 0.21 7.59
CA PRO A 17 -6.07 -0.68 6.63
C PRO A 17 -5.34 -1.76 7.44
N SER A 18 -5.92 -2.95 7.49
CA SER A 18 -5.33 -4.08 8.19
C SER A 18 -4.08 -4.52 7.44
N ALA A 19 -2.92 -4.07 7.93
CA ALA A 19 -1.62 -4.64 7.56
C ALA A 19 -1.34 -5.98 8.28
N LYS A 20 -2.35 -6.59 8.91
CA LYS A 20 -2.26 -7.94 9.44
C LYS A 20 -2.81 -8.91 8.41
N ALA A 21 -1.92 -9.69 7.82
CA ALA A 21 -2.27 -10.88 7.05
C ALA A 21 -3.11 -11.80 7.95
N THR A 22 -4.43 -11.73 7.78
CA THR A 22 -5.33 -12.80 8.19
C THR A 22 -4.97 -14.01 7.33
N THR A 23 -4.85 -15.16 7.96
CA THR A 23 -4.60 -16.45 7.33
C THR A 23 -5.67 -16.73 6.26
N GLY A 24 -5.38 -16.34 5.01
CA GLY A 24 -6.20 -16.66 3.84
C GLY A 24 -6.07 -15.62 2.73
N HIS A 25 -5.46 -16.02 1.60
CA HIS A 25 -5.67 -15.60 0.18
C HIS A 25 -6.00 -14.15 -0.23
N GLU A 26 -6.06 -13.17 0.67
CA GLU A 26 -6.39 -11.80 0.33
C GLU A 26 -5.17 -11.11 -0.30
N PRO A 27 -5.34 -10.45 -1.47
CA PRO A 27 -4.23 -9.76 -2.12
C PRO A 27 -3.68 -8.64 -1.23
N LEU A 28 -2.36 -8.51 -1.17
CA LEU A 28 -1.70 -7.45 -0.41
C LEU A 28 -2.15 -6.07 -0.93
N THR A 29 -2.28 -5.09 -0.05
CA THR A 29 -2.67 -3.73 -0.41
C THR A 29 -1.49 -2.76 -0.32
N ALA A 30 -1.50 -1.70 -1.12
CA ALA A 30 -0.47 -0.66 -1.06
C ALA A 30 -0.42 0.03 0.32
N ALA A 31 -1.58 0.29 0.93
CA ALA A 31 -1.69 0.83 2.29
C ALA A 31 -1.18 -0.15 3.34
N GLY A 32 -1.44 -1.45 3.16
CA GLY A 32 -0.90 -2.50 4.04
C GLY A 32 0.63 -2.51 4.04
N LEU A 33 1.27 -2.41 2.88
CA LEU A 33 2.73 -2.31 2.80
C LEU A 33 3.26 -1.04 3.48
N VAL A 34 2.67 0.13 3.21
CA VAL A 34 3.11 1.40 3.82
C VAL A 34 2.98 1.36 5.35
N ALA A 35 1.87 0.80 5.86
CA ALA A 35 1.68 0.63 7.30
C ALA A 35 2.69 -0.37 7.91
N ALA A 36 2.99 -1.47 7.22
CA ALA A 36 3.98 -2.45 7.67
C ALA A 36 5.40 -1.86 7.72
N LEU A 37 5.78 -1.04 6.74
CA LEU A 37 7.06 -0.31 6.75
C LEU A 37 7.17 0.62 7.96
N ALA A 38 6.11 1.37 8.27
CA ALA A 38 6.09 2.26 9.43
C ALA A 38 6.23 1.50 10.76
N ILE A 39 5.61 0.32 10.89
CA ILE A 39 5.74 -0.56 12.06
C ILE A 39 7.19 -1.02 12.25
N GLU A 40 7.89 -1.34 11.16
CA GLU A 40 9.32 -1.73 11.17
C GLU A 40 10.28 -0.54 11.31
N GLY A 41 9.78 0.68 11.51
CA GLY A 41 10.61 1.89 11.61
C GLY A 41 11.23 2.32 10.28
N VAL A 42 10.73 1.81 9.16
CA VAL A 42 11.17 2.20 7.81
C VAL A 42 10.31 3.37 7.32
N ALA A 43 10.96 4.48 6.98
CA ALA A 43 10.26 5.72 6.66
C ALA A 43 9.46 5.64 5.34
N ALA A 44 8.15 5.85 5.43
CA ALA A 44 7.26 6.01 4.28
C ALA A 44 6.40 7.29 4.48
N PRO A 45 7.02 8.47 4.49
CA PRO A 45 6.38 9.72 4.93
C PRO A 45 5.33 10.23 3.94
N ASN A 46 4.35 10.96 4.47
CA ASN A 46 3.31 11.65 3.69
C ASN A 46 2.56 10.74 2.69
N PRO A 47 1.97 9.61 3.14
CA PRO A 47 1.19 8.76 2.25
C PRO A 47 -0.06 9.48 1.75
N VAL A 48 -0.23 9.51 0.43
CA VAL A 48 -1.39 10.04 -0.28
C VAL A 48 -2.00 8.91 -1.12
N ASP A 49 -3.28 8.65 -0.92
CA ASP A 49 -4.04 7.75 -1.78
C ASP A 49 -4.26 8.42 -3.14
N THR A 50 -3.78 7.75 -4.18
CA THR A 50 -3.83 8.19 -5.59
C THR A 50 -4.56 7.18 -6.47
N THR A 51 -5.33 6.27 -5.85
CA THR A 51 -6.00 5.15 -6.50
C THR A 51 -6.91 5.63 -7.63
N ALA A 52 -7.72 6.66 -7.38
CA ALA A 52 -8.66 7.19 -8.37
C ALA A 52 -7.96 7.81 -9.58
N GLN A 53 -6.72 8.30 -9.43
CA GLN A 53 -5.95 8.96 -10.46
C GLN A 53 -5.15 7.96 -11.29
N GLU A 54 -4.60 6.92 -10.66
CA GLU A 54 -3.61 6.05 -11.30
C GLU A 54 -4.18 4.70 -11.74
N CYS A 55 -5.08 4.11 -10.96
CA CYS A 55 -5.56 2.77 -11.24
C CYS A 55 -6.47 2.62 -12.47
N PRO A 56 -7.24 3.63 -12.93
CA PRO A 56 -7.97 3.52 -14.19
C PRO A 56 -7.06 3.22 -15.40
N VAL A 57 -5.82 3.71 -15.38
CA VAL A 57 -4.83 3.51 -16.47
C VAL A 57 -3.90 2.35 -16.17
N ALA A 58 -3.39 2.25 -14.93
CA ALA A 58 -2.42 1.24 -14.54
C ALA A 58 -3.03 -0.16 -14.34
N GLY A 59 -4.35 -0.27 -14.16
CA GLY A 59 -5.03 -1.53 -13.87
C GLY A 59 -4.77 -2.09 -12.47
N CYS A 60 -4.29 -1.25 -11.54
CA CYS A 60 -4.15 -1.57 -10.13
C CYS A 60 -5.50 -1.56 -9.40
N GLN A 61 -5.52 -2.07 -8.17
CA GLN A 61 -6.65 -1.94 -7.24
C GLN A 61 -6.44 -0.80 -6.24
N GLN A 62 -5.18 -0.51 -5.90
CA GLN A 62 -4.83 0.58 -5.02
C GLN A 62 -3.50 1.21 -5.44
N ALA A 63 -3.37 2.52 -5.28
CA ALA A 63 -2.15 3.26 -5.49
C ALA A 63 -1.92 4.26 -4.35
N LEU A 64 -0.74 4.20 -3.73
CA LEU A 64 -0.29 5.18 -2.74
C LEU A 64 1.01 5.82 -3.20
N VAL A 65 1.16 7.10 -2.91
CA VAL A 65 2.40 7.86 -3.09
C VAL A 65 2.87 8.35 -1.74
N THR A 66 4.15 8.20 -1.47
CA THR A 66 4.87 8.79 -0.35
C THR A 66 5.99 9.67 -0.92
N ASP A 67 6.72 10.39 -0.08
CA ASP A 67 7.88 11.15 -0.55
C ASP A 67 9.02 10.24 -1.04
N THR A 68 8.99 8.95 -0.67
CA THR A 68 10.08 8.00 -0.94
C THR A 68 9.73 6.98 -2.01
N MET A 69 8.44 6.67 -2.19
CA MET A 69 8.01 5.64 -3.12
C MET A 69 6.56 5.80 -3.55
N ARG A 70 6.26 5.21 -4.71
CA ARG A 70 4.94 4.99 -5.23
C ARG A 70 4.68 3.50 -5.22
N VAL A 71 3.60 3.08 -4.57
CA VAL A 71 3.24 1.68 -4.36
C VAL A 71 1.92 1.40 -5.05
N LYS A 72 1.88 0.36 -5.87
CA LYS A 72 0.66 -0.13 -6.52
C LYS A 72 0.38 -1.57 -6.10
N SER A 73 -0.85 -1.85 -5.68
CA SER A 73 -1.32 -3.22 -5.50
C SER A 73 -2.26 -3.63 -6.63
N PHE A 74 -2.12 -4.86 -7.10
CA PHE A 74 -2.91 -5.42 -8.19
C PHE A 74 -3.78 -6.56 -7.69
N ALA A 75 -4.87 -6.83 -8.41
CA ALA A 75 -5.78 -7.94 -8.10
C ALA A 75 -5.09 -9.32 -8.15
N THR A 76 -4.02 -9.46 -8.94
CA THR A 76 -3.28 -10.72 -9.09
C THR A 76 -1.78 -10.48 -9.25
N VAL A 77 -0.99 -11.49 -8.85
CA VAL A 77 0.46 -11.52 -9.06
C VAL A 77 0.81 -11.40 -10.55
N SER A 78 0.04 -12.06 -11.43
CA SER A 78 0.28 -12.00 -12.88
C SER A 78 0.14 -10.57 -13.43
N ARG A 79 -0.85 -9.80 -12.98
CA ARG A 79 -1.01 -8.39 -13.40
C ARG A 79 0.12 -7.51 -12.89
N ALA A 80 0.49 -7.66 -11.61
CA ALA A 80 1.63 -6.94 -11.04
C ALA A 80 2.92 -7.23 -11.81
N LYS A 81 3.19 -8.51 -12.11
CA LYS A 81 4.37 -8.93 -12.89
C LYS A 81 4.40 -8.29 -14.29
N TRP A 82 3.28 -8.30 -15.01
CA TRP A 82 3.19 -7.67 -16.34
C TRP A 82 3.47 -6.17 -16.30
N TYR A 83 2.86 -5.46 -15.35
CA TYR A 83 3.11 -4.03 -15.16
C TYR A 83 4.58 -3.77 -14.82
N ALA A 84 5.12 -4.49 -13.82
CA ALA A 84 6.50 -4.34 -13.39
C ALA A 84 7.52 -4.57 -14.51
N MET A 85 7.35 -5.61 -15.33
CA MET A 85 8.23 -5.88 -16.48
C MET A 85 8.18 -4.75 -17.51
N THR A 86 6.99 -4.25 -17.82
CA THR A 86 6.79 -3.18 -18.81
C THR A 86 7.47 -1.88 -18.36
N HIS A 87 7.40 -1.58 -17.07
CA HIS A 87 7.95 -0.36 -16.48
C HIS A 87 9.36 -0.51 -15.89
N ARG A 88 9.94 -1.73 -15.93
CA ARG A 88 11.23 -2.08 -15.31
C ARG A 88 11.30 -1.74 -13.81
N LEU A 89 10.22 -2.06 -13.09
CA LEU A 89 10.07 -1.77 -11.67
C LEU A 89 10.22 -3.02 -10.79
N PRO A 90 10.70 -2.89 -9.55
CA PRO A 90 10.61 -3.93 -8.53
C PRO A 90 9.17 -4.40 -8.26
N GLN A 91 9.02 -5.69 -8.00
CA GLN A 91 7.73 -6.32 -7.71
C GLN A 91 7.88 -7.41 -6.65
N PHE A 92 6.87 -7.50 -5.78
CA PHE A 92 6.77 -8.45 -4.67
C PHE A 92 5.32 -8.95 -4.61
N ALA A 93 5.08 -10.24 -4.87
CA ALA A 93 3.74 -10.80 -5.00
C ALA A 93 2.83 -9.95 -5.92
N ASN A 94 1.77 -9.33 -5.40
CA ASN A 94 0.88 -8.47 -6.18
C ASN A 94 1.17 -6.96 -6.01
N ILE A 95 2.32 -6.59 -5.44
CA ILE A 95 2.77 -5.22 -5.21
C ILE A 95 3.87 -4.82 -6.20
N VAL A 96 3.79 -3.62 -6.74
CA VAL A 96 4.86 -2.96 -7.51
C VAL A 96 5.29 -1.69 -6.81
N VAL A 97 6.60 -1.45 -6.73
CA VAL A 97 7.18 -0.28 -6.07
C VAL A 97 8.04 0.50 -7.04
N GLU A 98 7.85 1.80 -7.07
CA GLU A 98 8.67 2.75 -7.81
C GLU A 98 9.25 3.77 -6.82
N PHE A 99 10.57 3.95 -6.81
CA PHE A 99 11.22 4.87 -5.88
C PHE A 99 11.26 6.30 -6.42
N ALA A 100 10.87 7.26 -5.58
CA ALA A 100 10.98 8.67 -5.92
C ALA A 100 12.47 9.10 -5.92
N PRO A 101 12.94 9.88 -6.91
CA PRO A 101 14.21 10.60 -6.79
C PRO A 101 14.16 11.61 -5.62
N PRO A 102 15.27 11.86 -4.91
CA PRO A 102 16.66 11.54 -5.24
C PRO A 102 17.26 10.38 -4.42
N LEU A 103 16.53 9.28 -4.17
CA LEU A 103 17.09 8.16 -3.41
C LEU A 103 18.35 7.56 -4.07
N THR A 104 19.42 7.44 -3.29
CA THR A 104 20.64 6.74 -3.68
C THR A 104 20.37 5.25 -3.91
N ILE A 105 21.28 4.55 -4.60
CA ILE A 105 21.19 3.09 -4.78
C ILE A 105 21.13 2.38 -3.41
N ALA A 106 22.01 2.73 -2.47
CA ALA A 106 22.03 2.13 -1.14
C ALA A 106 20.72 2.33 -0.36
N GLN A 107 20.08 3.50 -0.48
CA GLN A 107 18.77 3.73 0.13
C GLN A 107 17.68 2.87 -0.52
N ARG A 108 17.68 2.76 -1.86
CA ARG A 108 16.75 1.88 -2.58
C ARG A 108 16.92 0.42 -2.17
N ASP A 109 18.15 -0.06 -2.08
CA ASP A 109 18.46 -1.42 -1.64
C ASP A 109 17.99 -1.68 -0.20
N GLY A 110 18.13 -0.68 0.68
CA GLY A 110 17.59 -0.73 2.05
C GLY A 110 16.06 -0.91 2.08
N TYR A 111 15.33 -0.16 1.25
CA TYR A 111 13.88 -0.34 1.12
C TYR A 111 13.52 -1.70 0.55
N LEU A 112 14.20 -2.14 -0.52
CA LEU A 112 13.95 -3.46 -1.13
C LEU A 112 14.16 -4.59 -0.13
N ALA A 113 15.23 -4.52 0.66
CA ALA A 113 15.51 -5.50 1.71
C ALA A 113 14.44 -5.50 2.80
N ALA A 114 13.93 -4.33 3.20
CA ALA A 114 12.84 -4.24 4.16
C ALA A 114 11.53 -4.82 3.61
N ILE A 115 11.15 -4.47 2.38
CA ILE A 115 9.94 -4.97 1.72
C ILE A 115 9.99 -6.49 1.55
N ALA A 116 11.14 -7.04 1.18
CA ALA A 116 11.34 -8.49 1.02
C ALA A 116 11.18 -9.30 2.33
N ARG A 117 11.35 -8.66 3.50
CA ARG A 117 11.11 -9.30 4.81
C ARG A 117 9.64 -9.25 5.22
N LEU A 118 8.92 -8.24 4.72
CA LEU A 118 7.52 -7.98 5.07
C LEU A 118 6.54 -8.78 4.21
N LEU A 119 6.92 -9.06 2.97
CA LEU A 119 6.06 -9.73 1.99
C LEU A 119 6.50 -11.18 1.77
N PRO A 120 5.55 -12.10 1.56
CA PRO A 120 5.83 -13.53 1.31
C PRO A 120 6.52 -13.78 -0.04
#